data_AF-A0A7V3W0Z8-F1
#
_entry.id   AF-A0A7V3W0Z8-F1
#
_cell.length_a   1.000
_cell.length_b   1.000
_cell.length_c   1.000
_cell.angle_alpha   90.00
_cell.angle_beta   90.00
_cell.angle_gamma   90.00
#
_symmetry.space_group_name_H-M   'P 1'
#
loop_
_entity.id
_entity.type
_entity.pdbx_description
1 polymer ?
#
loop_
_entity_poly.entity_id
_entity_poly.type
_entity_poly.pdbx_seq_one_letter_code
_entity_poly.pdbx_strand_id
1 'polypeptide(L)'
;DLFRIELPPFDGLVLQAKYNILHGQPHTDDEIAAWKKVEEVIEHFKSADKYLWSLPMWNFTIPYKLKHYLDIIVQPTYTFAHSRETGYKGLVTGKPALLICARGGEYGGGGEAGSMDFQRTYMELILRFMGFEEIKVILVEPTLAGGAQGAKEARERAIVEARRMALEF
;
A
#
# COMPACT_ATOMS: atom_id res chain seq x y z
N ASP A 1 -6.93 -11.23 -1.17
CA ASP A 1 -6.33 -11.47 0.15
C ASP A 1 -4.85 -11.76 -0.03
N LEU A 2 -3.97 -10.88 0.46
CA LEU A 2 -2.53 -11.01 0.27
C LEU A 2 -1.93 -12.26 0.93
N PHE A 3 -2.54 -12.78 1.99
CA PHE A 3 -2.06 -13.99 2.68
C PHE A 3 -2.47 -15.28 1.98
N ARG A 4 -3.38 -15.22 0.99
CA ARG A 4 -3.85 -16.37 0.21
C ARG A 4 -3.31 -16.40 -1.21
N ILE A 5 -2.68 -15.31 -1.67
CA ILE A 5 -2.04 -15.28 -2.98
C ILE A 5 -0.54 -15.59 -2.85
N GLU A 6 -0.05 -16.31 -3.85
CA GLU A 6 1.37 -16.50 -4.08
C GLU A 6 1.89 -15.28 -4.85
N LEU A 7 2.71 -14.47 -4.17
CA LEU A 7 3.39 -13.34 -4.80
C LEU A 7 4.73 -13.85 -5.34
N PRO A 8 5.16 -13.42 -6.53
CA PRO A 8 6.47 -13.79 -7.04
C PRO A 8 7.55 -13.38 -6.02
N PRO A 9 8.54 -14.24 -5.73
CA PRO A 9 9.65 -13.83 -4.87
C PRO A 9 10.36 -12.63 -5.51
N PHE A 10 10.68 -11.63 -4.70
CA PHE A 10 11.36 -10.42 -5.14
C PHE A 10 12.86 -10.50 -4.87
N ASP A 11 13.51 -11.51 -5.46
CA ASP A 11 14.93 -11.82 -5.28
C ASP A 11 15.57 -12.30 -6.60
N GLY A 12 16.84 -12.72 -6.54
CA GLY A 12 17.55 -13.37 -7.65
C GLY A 12 17.38 -12.67 -8.99
N LEU A 13 16.80 -13.39 -9.96
CA LEU A 13 16.56 -12.89 -11.32
C LEU A 13 15.62 -11.69 -11.38
N VAL A 14 14.61 -11.60 -10.51
CA VAL A 14 13.70 -10.45 -10.46
C VAL A 14 14.45 -9.20 -10.02
N LEU A 15 15.34 -9.34 -9.03
CA LEU A 15 16.17 -8.24 -8.57
C LEU A 15 17.18 -7.81 -9.64
N GLN A 16 17.82 -8.77 -10.31
CA GLN A 16 18.74 -8.49 -11.42
C GLN A 16 18.01 -7.76 -12.57
N ALA A 17 16.84 -8.25 -12.96
CA ALA A 17 16.00 -7.62 -13.98
C ALA A 17 15.66 -6.17 -13.60
N LYS A 18 15.23 -5.92 -12.36
CA LYS A 18 14.96 -4.58 -11.84
C LYS A 18 16.16 -3.64 -12.01
N TYR A 19 17.34 -4.07 -11.57
CA TYR A 19 18.54 -3.23 -11.67
C TYR A 19 18.98 -3.02 -13.12
N ASN A 20 18.81 -4.02 -13.99
CA ASN A 20 19.06 -3.87 -15.42
C ASN A 20 18.10 -2.84 -16.04
N ILE A 21 16.80 -2.85 -15.67
CA ILE A 21 15.83 -1.82 -16.09
C ILE A 21 16.28 -0.43 -15.64
N LEU A 22 16.64 -0.28 -14.36
CA LEU A 22 17.05 1.02 -13.79
C LEU A 22 18.30 1.60 -14.45
N HIS A 23 19.22 0.75 -14.93
CA HIS A 23 20.46 1.16 -15.57
C HIS A 23 20.43 1.09 -17.11
N GLY A 24 19.28 0.78 -17.71
CA GLY A 24 19.13 0.61 -19.16
C GLY A 24 20.05 -0.47 -19.74
N GLN A 25 20.31 -1.53 -18.99
CA GLN A 25 21.12 -2.67 -19.41
C GLN A 25 20.26 -3.73 -20.11
N PRO A 26 20.84 -4.54 -21.00
CA PRO A 26 20.13 -5.67 -21.61
C PRO A 26 19.73 -6.71 -20.56
N HIS A 27 18.67 -7.45 -20.87
CA HIS A 27 18.14 -8.52 -20.05
C HIS A 27 18.37 -9.88 -20.69
N THR A 28 18.56 -10.91 -19.86
CA THR A 28 18.53 -12.30 -20.32
C THR A 28 17.07 -12.80 -20.47
N ASP A 29 16.87 -13.88 -21.21
CA ASP A 29 15.53 -14.49 -21.36
C ASP A 29 14.94 -14.92 -20.00
N ASP A 30 15.78 -15.41 -19.09
CA ASP A 30 15.38 -15.81 -17.73
C ASP A 30 14.97 -14.60 -16.88
N GLU A 31 15.69 -13.48 -16.99
CA GLU A 31 15.33 -12.21 -16.33
C GLU A 31 14.00 -11.66 -16.86
N ILE A 32 13.78 -11.71 -18.18
CA ILE A 32 12.52 -11.30 -18.81
C ILE A 32 11.37 -12.17 -18.32
N ALA A 33 11.55 -13.50 -18.32
CA ALA A 33 10.53 -14.44 -17.85
C ALA A 33 10.20 -14.26 -16.36
N ALA A 34 11.21 -13.96 -15.53
CA ALA A 34 11.01 -13.64 -14.12
C ALA A 34 10.25 -12.32 -13.93
N TRP A 35 10.62 -11.27 -14.68
CA TRP A 35 9.99 -9.96 -14.61
C TRP A 35 8.53 -9.97 -15.07
N LYS A 36 8.17 -10.83 -16.03
CA LYS A 36 6.79 -10.96 -16.49
C LYS A 36 5.80 -11.24 -15.36
N LYS A 37 6.19 -12.02 -14.34
CA LYS A 37 5.34 -12.27 -13.16
C LYS A 37 5.11 -11.01 -12.33
N VAL A 38 6.08 -10.11 -12.28
CA VAL A 38 5.94 -8.79 -11.64
C VAL A 38 4.97 -7.93 -12.43
N GLU A 39 5.10 -7.91 -13.76
CA GLU A 39 4.18 -7.18 -14.65
C GLU A 39 2.73 -7.67 -14.51
N GLU A 40 2.50 -8.98 -14.43
CA GLU A 40 1.15 -9.55 -14.23
C GLU A 40 0.48 -9.03 -12.94
N VAL A 41 1.25 -8.90 -11.85
CA VAL A 41 0.74 -8.34 -10.58
C VAL A 41 0.47 -6.83 -10.70
N ILE A 42 1.35 -6.10 -11.39
CA ILE A 42 1.20 -4.66 -11.64
C ILE A 42 -0.04 -4.39 -12.50
N GLU A 43 -0.26 -5.16 -13.56
CA GLU A 43 -1.39 -4.96 -14.46
C GLU A 43 -2.71 -5.27 -13.77
N HIS A 44 -2.76 -6.35 -12.97
CA HIS A 44 -3.92 -6.62 -12.11
C HIS A 44 -4.16 -5.49 -11.09
N PHE A 45 -3.11 -4.91 -10.51
CA PHE A 45 -3.25 -3.74 -9.65
C PHE A 45 -3.84 -2.55 -10.42
N LYS A 46 -3.28 -2.21 -11.57
CA LYS A 46 -3.69 -1.04 -12.37
C LYS A 46 -5.07 -1.18 -13.00
N SER A 47 -5.57 -2.40 -13.19
CA SER A 47 -6.90 -2.64 -13.78
C SER A 47 -8.05 -2.20 -12.86
N ALA A 48 -7.80 -1.95 -11.57
CA ALA A 48 -8.84 -1.49 -10.65
C ALA A 48 -9.17 -0.01 -10.86
N ASP A 49 -10.45 0.36 -10.77
CA ASP A 49 -10.90 1.76 -10.79
C ASP A 49 -10.80 2.43 -9.42
N LYS A 50 -10.90 1.64 -8.35
CA LYS A 50 -10.92 2.09 -6.95
C LYS A 50 -10.15 1.11 -6.06
N TYR A 51 -9.54 1.61 -4.99
CA TYR A 51 -8.63 0.80 -4.17
C TYR A 51 -9.03 0.83 -2.70
N LEU A 52 -9.40 -0.33 -2.14
CA LEU A 52 -9.64 -0.49 -0.71
C LEU A 52 -8.51 -1.29 -0.09
N TRP A 53 -7.86 -0.70 0.91
CA TRP A 53 -6.78 -1.32 1.67
C TRP A 53 -7.24 -1.51 3.11
N SER A 54 -7.43 -2.75 3.53
CA SER A 54 -7.71 -3.08 4.93
C SER A 54 -6.50 -3.76 5.53
N LEU A 55 -5.91 -3.15 6.57
CA LEU A 55 -4.65 -3.62 7.14
C LEU A 55 -4.59 -3.42 8.66
N PRO A 56 -4.01 -4.39 9.40
CA PRO A 56 -3.64 -4.19 10.79
C PRO A 56 -2.29 -3.46 10.91
N MET A 57 -2.03 -2.87 12.07
CA MET A 57 -0.69 -2.41 12.46
C MET A 57 0.03 -3.52 13.18
N TRP A 58 1.18 -3.94 12.67
CA TRP A 58 2.09 -4.88 13.33
C TRP A 58 3.45 -4.22 13.50
N ASN A 59 3.93 -4.15 14.75
CA ASN A 59 5.20 -3.50 15.10
C ASN A 59 5.32 -2.10 14.49
N PHE A 60 4.31 -1.26 14.76
CA PHE A 60 4.23 0.15 14.32
C PHE A 60 4.03 0.39 12.81
N THR A 61 4.05 -0.65 11.97
CA THR A 61 3.94 -0.51 10.52
C THR A 61 3.01 -1.56 9.88
N ILE A 62 3.08 -1.69 8.56
CA ILE A 62 2.27 -2.58 7.73
C ILE A 62 2.73 -4.05 7.80
N PRO A 63 1.86 -5.03 7.52
CA PRO A 63 2.25 -6.44 7.45
C PRO A 63 3.27 -6.73 6.34
N TYR A 64 4.17 -7.70 6.57
CA TYR A 64 5.23 -8.04 5.62
C TYR A 64 4.72 -8.45 4.23
N LYS A 65 3.58 -9.16 4.13
CA LYS A 65 2.97 -9.52 2.84
C LYS A 65 2.51 -8.28 2.06
N LEU A 66 2.04 -7.24 2.75
CA LEU A 66 1.69 -5.97 2.12
C LEU A 66 2.95 -5.22 1.68
N LYS A 67 4.01 -5.22 2.49
CA LYS A 67 5.30 -4.65 2.06
C LYS A 67 5.85 -5.35 0.82
N HIS A 68 5.80 -6.68 0.76
CA HIS A 68 6.20 -7.45 -0.40
C HIS A 68 5.35 -7.11 -1.65
N TYR A 69 4.03 -7.00 -1.49
CA TYR A 69 3.14 -6.58 -2.56
C TYR A 69 3.48 -5.17 -3.08
N LEU A 70 3.74 -4.22 -2.18
CA LEU A 70 4.17 -2.86 -2.53
C LEU A 70 5.52 -2.87 -3.26
N ASP A 71 6.49 -3.69 -2.84
CA ASP A 71 7.78 -3.83 -3.52
C ASP A 71 7.67 -4.36 -4.95
N ILE A 72 6.64 -5.16 -5.23
CA ILE A 72 6.31 -5.66 -6.57
C ILE A 72 5.66 -4.56 -7.41
N ILE A 73 4.64 -3.85 -6.90
CA ILE A 73 3.84 -2.94 -7.74
C ILE A 73 4.45 -1.54 -7.89
N VAL A 74 5.32 -1.11 -6.98
CA VAL A 74 5.97 0.21 -7.03
C VAL A 74 7.21 0.13 -7.91
N GLN A 75 7.03 0.31 -9.22
CA GLN A 75 8.10 0.22 -10.22
C GLN A 75 8.12 1.44 -11.14
N PRO A 76 9.31 1.86 -11.61
CA PRO A 76 9.45 2.92 -12.60
C PRO A 76 8.73 2.52 -13.89
N THR A 77 8.20 3.51 -14.62
CA THR A 77 7.39 3.39 -15.84
C THR A 77 6.02 2.69 -15.69
N TYR A 78 5.80 1.93 -14.61
CA TYR A 78 4.53 1.27 -14.36
C TYR A 78 3.57 2.07 -13.47
N THR A 79 4.02 2.46 -12.27
CA THR A 79 3.22 3.16 -11.25
C THR A 79 3.81 4.49 -10.82
N PHE A 80 5.07 4.75 -11.14
CA PHE A 80 5.68 6.07 -11.08
C PHE A 80 6.65 6.28 -12.25
N ALA A 81 6.94 7.53 -12.59
CA ALA A 81 7.99 7.94 -13.50
C ALA A 81 8.97 8.88 -12.78
N HIS A 82 10.19 9.01 -13.32
CA HIS A 82 11.19 9.95 -12.81
C HIS A 82 11.83 10.71 -13.98
N SER A 83 11.87 12.04 -13.92
CA SER A 83 12.64 12.88 -14.84
C SER A 83 13.58 13.81 -14.08
N ARG A 84 14.65 14.27 -14.74
CA ARG A 84 15.59 15.21 -14.12
C ARG A 84 14.94 16.57 -13.84
N GLU A 85 13.97 16.98 -14.65
CA GLU A 85 13.33 18.29 -14.52
C GLU A 85 12.21 18.30 -13.46
N THR A 86 11.40 17.24 -13.41
CA THR A 86 10.17 17.21 -12.60
C THR A 86 10.24 16.27 -11.40
N GLY A 87 11.33 15.50 -11.27
CA GLY A 87 11.49 14.51 -10.20
C GLY A 87 10.54 13.34 -10.39
N TYR A 88 10.04 12.80 -9.28
CA TYR A 88 9.10 11.68 -9.29
C TYR A 88 7.67 12.13 -9.58
N LYS A 89 6.98 11.38 -10.45
CA LYS A 89 5.59 11.58 -10.81
C LYS A 89 4.83 10.25 -10.72
N GLY A 90 3.73 10.22 -9.98
CA GLY A 90 2.83 9.06 -9.95
C GLY A 90 2.09 8.85 -11.27
N LEU A 91 1.81 7.59 -11.60
CA LEU A 91 1.14 7.19 -12.85
C LEU A 91 -0.26 6.60 -12.62
N VAL A 92 -0.66 6.37 -11.38
CA VAL A 92 -1.98 5.86 -10.98
C VAL A 92 -2.87 7.03 -10.59
N THR A 93 -3.30 7.81 -11.59
CA THR A 93 -4.05 9.06 -11.39
C THR A 93 -5.56 8.88 -11.60
N GLY A 94 -6.37 9.77 -11.01
CA GLY A 94 -7.82 9.79 -11.19
C GLY A 94 -8.57 8.63 -10.53
N LYS A 95 -7.92 7.89 -9.61
CA LYS A 95 -8.49 6.72 -8.93
C LYS A 95 -8.52 6.94 -7.42
N PRO A 96 -9.67 6.75 -6.74
CA PRO A 96 -9.75 6.94 -5.30
C PRO A 96 -9.19 5.75 -4.53
N ALA A 97 -8.61 6.03 -3.36
CA ALA A 97 -8.16 5.03 -2.41
C ALA A 97 -8.82 5.22 -1.04
N LEU A 98 -9.20 4.11 -0.40
CA LEU A 98 -9.68 4.04 0.97
C LEU A 98 -8.76 3.15 1.80
N LEU A 99 -8.17 3.71 2.86
CA LEU A 99 -7.38 3.00 3.85
C LEU A 99 -8.25 2.71 5.08
N ILE A 100 -8.33 1.46 5.51
CA ILE A 100 -8.93 1.03 6.77
C ILE A 100 -7.81 0.45 7.63
N CYS A 101 -7.36 1.23 8.61
CA CYS A 101 -6.21 0.93 9.45
C CYS A 101 -6.67 0.53 10.85
N ALA A 102 -6.49 -0.74 11.21
CA ALA A 102 -6.80 -1.24 12.55
C ALA A 102 -5.55 -1.36 13.42
N ARG A 103 -5.61 -0.91 14.68
CA ARG A 103 -4.46 -0.94 15.59
C ARG A 103 -4.85 -1.07 17.06
N GLY A 104 -3.96 -1.69 17.83
CA GLY A 104 -4.21 -2.06 19.23
C GLY A 104 -4.24 -0.88 20.19
N GLY A 105 -3.26 0.01 20.07
CA GLY A 105 -3.18 1.29 20.79
C GLY A 105 -3.74 2.45 19.99
N GLU A 106 -3.67 3.64 20.56
CA GLU A 106 -4.09 4.91 19.93
C GLU A 106 -2.87 5.67 19.41
N TYR A 107 -2.85 5.97 18.11
CA TYR A 107 -1.75 6.68 17.43
C TYR A 107 -2.27 7.87 16.59
N GLY A 108 -3.57 8.17 16.62
CA GLY A 108 -4.18 9.23 15.81
C GLY A 108 -4.00 10.65 16.35
N GLY A 109 -3.77 10.81 17.66
CA GLY A 109 -3.85 12.09 18.38
C GLY A 109 -2.60 12.97 18.37
N GLY A 110 -1.57 12.67 17.58
CA GLY A 110 -0.28 13.36 17.63
C GLY A 110 0.57 12.98 18.85
N GLY A 111 1.55 13.81 19.21
CA GLY A 111 2.47 13.56 20.32
C GLY A 111 3.42 12.37 20.07
N GLU A 112 3.97 11.81 21.16
CA GLU A 112 4.91 10.67 21.09
C GLU A 112 4.26 9.45 20.43
N ALA A 113 3.01 9.11 20.81
CA ALA A 113 2.27 8.02 20.20
C ALA A 113 2.06 8.25 18.70
N GLY A 114 1.62 9.45 18.28
CA GLY A 114 1.45 9.76 16.86
C GLY A 114 2.74 9.69 16.04
N SER A 115 3.90 9.96 16.65
CA SER A 115 5.20 9.83 15.97
C SER A 115 5.57 8.38 15.61
N MET A 116 4.90 7.39 16.23
CA MET A 116 5.08 5.97 15.97
C MET A 116 4.09 5.41 14.93
N ASP A 117 3.27 6.25 14.30
CA ASP A 117 2.33 5.82 13.24
C ASP A 117 3.05 5.61 11.90
N PHE A 118 3.85 4.55 11.77
CA PHE A 118 4.45 4.13 10.49
C PHE A 118 3.51 3.24 9.65
N GLN A 119 2.25 3.09 10.05
CA GLN A 119 1.25 2.35 9.28
C GLN A 119 0.53 3.29 8.31
N ARG A 120 -0.21 4.28 8.83
CA ARG A 120 -0.98 5.20 7.99
C ARG A 120 -0.04 6.07 7.17
N THR A 121 0.97 6.66 7.80
CA THR A 121 1.87 7.62 7.13
C THR A 121 2.66 6.96 5.99
N TYR A 122 3.10 5.71 6.17
CA TYR A 122 3.76 4.95 5.10
C TYR A 122 2.80 4.64 3.94
N MET A 123 1.56 4.22 4.24
CA MET A 123 0.55 3.96 3.22
C MET A 123 0.17 5.23 2.45
N GLU A 124 -0.04 6.35 3.13
CA GLU A 124 -0.31 7.63 2.48
C GLU A 124 0.87 8.07 1.62
N LEU A 125 2.10 7.95 2.12
CA LEU A 125 3.32 8.26 1.37
C LEU A 125 3.40 7.44 0.07
N ILE A 126 3.29 6.11 0.17
CA ILE A 126 3.49 5.23 -0.97
C ILE A 126 2.36 5.34 -2.00
N LEU A 127 1.12 5.55 -1.56
CA LEU A 127 -0.01 5.82 -2.45
C LEU A 127 0.14 7.16 -3.16
N ARG A 128 0.50 8.23 -2.44
CA ARG A 128 0.78 9.54 -3.08
C ARG A 128 1.93 9.45 -4.08
N PHE A 129 2.97 8.70 -3.74
CA PHE A 129 4.10 8.45 -4.65
C PHE A 129 3.65 7.77 -5.96
N MET A 130 2.71 6.82 -5.88
CA MET A 130 2.12 6.19 -7.07
C MET A 130 1.12 7.08 -7.83
N GLY A 131 0.68 8.21 -7.25
CA GLY A 131 -0.20 9.19 -7.92
C GLY A 131 -1.63 9.28 -7.39
N PHE A 132 -1.93 8.62 -6.27
CA PHE A 132 -3.23 8.76 -5.61
C PHE A 132 -3.37 10.14 -4.97
N GLU A 133 -4.32 10.93 -5.48
CA GLU A 133 -4.64 12.27 -4.96
C GLU A 133 -5.72 12.18 -3.87
N GLU A 134 -6.76 11.39 -4.13
CA GLU A 134 -7.89 11.15 -3.23
C GLU A 134 -7.67 9.92 -2.36
N ILE A 135 -7.15 10.13 -1.14
CA ILE A 135 -6.96 9.08 -0.14
C ILE A 135 -7.86 9.38 1.05
N LYS A 136 -8.85 8.52 1.28
CA LYS A 136 -9.71 8.52 2.48
C LYS A 136 -9.14 7.52 3.50
N VAL A 137 -9.27 7.80 4.79
CA VAL A 137 -8.75 6.95 5.86
C VAL A 137 -9.82 6.74 6.93
N ILE A 138 -10.00 5.49 7.36
CA ILE A 138 -10.78 5.08 8.52
C ILE A 138 -9.81 4.47 9.52
N LEU A 139 -9.77 5.02 10.73
CA LEU A 139 -8.97 4.50 11.83
C LEU A 139 -9.85 3.63 12.73
N VAL A 140 -9.44 2.38 12.96
CA VAL A 140 -10.06 1.46 13.90
C VAL A 140 -9.13 1.33 15.10
N GLU A 141 -9.29 2.23 16.06
CA GLU A 141 -8.47 2.28 17.28
C GLU A 141 -9.25 2.82 18.49
N PRO A 142 -8.85 2.43 19.72
CA PRO A 142 -7.97 1.31 20.03
C PRO A 142 -8.72 -0.02 19.97
N THR A 143 -8.08 -1.07 19.45
CA THR A 143 -8.66 -2.42 19.43
C THR A 143 -8.20 -3.30 20.59
N LEU A 144 -7.22 -2.85 21.39
CA LEU A 144 -6.71 -3.58 22.56
C LEU A 144 -6.66 -2.70 23.82
N ALA A 145 -6.07 -1.50 23.73
CA ALA A 145 -5.83 -0.65 24.91
C ALA A 145 -7.13 -0.21 25.63
N GLY A 146 -8.25 -0.12 24.91
CA GLY A 146 -9.58 0.19 25.47
C GLY A 146 -10.36 -1.01 26.01
N GLY A 147 -9.75 -2.20 26.07
CA GLY A 147 -10.43 -3.44 26.45
C GLY A 147 -11.56 -3.84 25.48
N ALA A 148 -12.37 -4.83 25.87
CA ALA A 148 -13.44 -5.37 25.02
C ALA A 148 -14.47 -4.31 24.60
N GLN A 149 -14.82 -3.40 25.52
CA GLN A 149 -15.77 -2.33 25.25
C GLN A 149 -15.18 -1.29 24.27
N GLY A 150 -13.95 -0.81 24.50
CA GLY A 150 -13.30 0.13 23.57
C GLY A 150 -13.11 -0.46 22.17
N ALA A 151 -12.74 -1.75 22.08
CA ALA A 151 -12.63 -2.45 20.79
C ALA A 151 -13.97 -2.53 20.06
N LYS A 152 -15.06 -2.81 20.79
CA LYS A 152 -16.42 -2.83 20.23
C LYS A 152 -16.83 -1.45 19.70
N GLU A 153 -16.63 -0.40 20.48
CA GLU A 153 -16.96 0.97 20.09
C GLU A 153 -16.13 1.46 18.89
N ALA A 154 -14.83 1.18 18.88
CA ALA A 154 -13.96 1.50 17.75
C ALA A 154 -14.44 0.82 16.46
N ARG A 155 -14.82 -0.47 16.55
CA ARG A 155 -15.39 -1.21 15.43
C ARG A 155 -16.73 -0.63 14.98
N GLU A 156 -17.63 -0.29 15.90
CA GLU A 156 -18.95 0.26 15.57
C GLU A 156 -18.83 1.63 14.88
N ARG A 157 -17.98 2.53 15.39
CA ARG A 157 -17.68 3.82 14.74
C ARG A 157 -17.15 3.61 13.32
N ALA A 158 -16.17 2.72 13.16
CA ALA A 158 -15.59 2.41 11.85
C ALA A 158 -16.60 1.82 10.86
N ILE A 159 -17.55 0.99 11.32
CA ILE A 159 -18.62 0.44 10.47
C ILE A 159 -19.56 1.56 9.99
N VAL A 160 -19.93 2.49 10.86
CA VAL A 160 -20.78 3.64 10.48
C VAL A 160 -20.06 4.50 9.44
N GLU A 161 -18.78 4.82 9.68
CA GLU A 161 -17.98 5.60 8.76
C GLU A 161 -17.79 4.90 7.41
N ALA A 162 -17.48 3.60 7.40
CA ALA A 162 -17.32 2.82 6.19
C ALA A 162 -18.61 2.77 5.36
N ARG A 163 -19.77 2.63 6.00
CA ARG A 163 -21.08 2.68 5.32
C ARG A 163 -21.33 4.04 4.68
N ARG A 164 -20.98 5.13 5.37
CA ARG A 164 -21.11 6.49 4.83
C ARG A 164 -20.19 6.67 3.62
N MET A 165 -18.92 6.29 3.74
CA MET A 165 -17.94 6.42 2.66
C MET A 165 -18.31 5.59 1.44
N ALA A 166 -18.87 4.39 1.63
CA ALA A 166 -19.27 3.50 0.53
C ALA A 166 -20.30 4.12 -0.43
N LEU A 167 -21.09 5.11 0.02
CA LEU A 167 -22.05 5.82 -0.84
C LEU A 167 -21.39 6.82 -1.79
N GLU A 168 -20.18 7.26 -1.47
CA GLU A 168 -19.41 8.30 -2.16
C GLU A 168 -18.03 7.79 -2.63
N PHE A 169 -17.79 6.48 -2.57
CA PHE A 169 -16.52 5.86 -2.90
C PHE A 169 -16.54 5.31 -4.31
#